data_AF-A0A061HYQ4-F1
#
_entry.id   AF-A0A061HYQ4-F1
#
_cell.length_a   1.000
_cell.length_b   1.000
_cell.length_c   1.000
_cell.angle_alpha   90.00
_cell.angle_beta   90.00
_cell.angle_gamma   90.00
#
_symmetry.space_group_name_H-M   'P 1'
#
loop_
_entity.id
_entity.type
_entity.pdbx_description
1 polymer ?
#
loop_
_entity_poly.entity_id
_entity_poly.type
_entity_poly.pdbx_seq_one_letter_code
_entity_poly.pdbx_strand_id
1 'polypeptide(L)'
;MTYLLGFRNIQKLWRSTPCFELGLATSPVSLFLGVTRNQHRWLCVKTTFPLNSKAINLLVAKTRTLKEENDSSRQVSSDHYFAAGAAKKRAHLNNNLQQRDHAVSRKRGTIEVPTTPLNSEEWDQLKEDFKGKISFEDKVISQMVRNRSSVDVAKSLLAWVAAKNNGIVGYNLLVKYLYLCVYHKETSEVIDVYEIMKAKYKCLETGANSILIRGLIHSDRWREALLRLEEIKKVTIPSKKNYNDCIQGALFHQDVNLAWSLYQELIDHNLIPLLDTLKAFFDFGKHINDDHYSNKLLDILLYLRNNQMFPGESLAHSIKTWFESIPGRQWKGQFTTVQKSGQCSGCGRVLESIHLSPEEYEFLKEKIMRHVIDGGDQYKKTTPQELKRFEKFVNSCPPFDIVIDGLNVAKMVFKNRESQTLLDVVSQLAQQNLRLLVLGRKHMLTPSSQWKKDEMKQVQEQADCFFADNISKDDPFLLYATLNSGNHCKFITKDLMRDHKACLPDAHTRHLFFKWQQGHQLTIMNCLQRSKLAFQRQMLPFETRNHSCNH
;
A
#
# COMPACT_ATOMS: atom_id res chain seq x y z
N MET A 1 14.67 44.58 -20.43
CA MET A 1 13.35 44.54 -21.09
C MET A 1 13.56 44.04 -22.51
N THR A 2 13.47 42.72 -22.73
CA THR A 2 13.18 42.02 -24.01
C THR A 2 13.22 40.50 -23.78
N TYR A 3 12.04 39.97 -23.47
CA TYR A 3 11.47 38.64 -23.70
C TYR A 3 12.36 37.37 -23.76
N LEU A 4 12.21 36.56 -22.70
CA LEU A 4 12.34 35.10 -22.69
C LEU A 4 11.36 34.49 -23.71
N LEU A 5 11.89 33.95 -24.80
CA LEU A 5 11.12 33.23 -25.82
C LEU A 5 10.97 31.76 -25.43
N GLY A 6 9.73 31.37 -25.16
CA GLY A 6 9.34 29.99 -24.85
C GLY A 6 9.55 29.00 -26.00
N PHE A 7 9.38 27.72 -25.67
CA PHE A 7 9.64 26.52 -26.50
C PHE A 7 8.88 26.42 -27.84
N ARG A 8 8.12 27.46 -28.25
CA ARG A 8 7.38 27.48 -29.52
C ARG A 8 8.26 27.50 -30.77
N ASN A 9 9.55 27.85 -30.68
CA ASN A 9 10.42 27.96 -31.86
C ASN A 9 11.22 26.69 -32.23
N ILE A 10 11.23 25.64 -31.39
CA ILE A 10 11.90 24.38 -31.76
C ILE A 10 11.06 23.57 -32.74
N GLN A 11 9.73 23.77 -32.78
CA GLN A 11 8.83 23.11 -33.72
C GLN A 11 9.18 23.37 -35.20
N LYS A 12 9.87 24.48 -35.51
CA LYS A 12 10.24 24.85 -36.89
C LYS A 12 11.39 24.02 -37.49
N LEU A 13 12.15 23.28 -36.69
CA LEU A 13 13.20 22.36 -37.16
C LEU A 13 12.69 20.93 -37.40
N TRP A 14 11.41 20.66 -37.11
CA TRP A 14 10.79 19.35 -37.28
C TRP A 14 9.68 19.43 -38.34
N ARG A 15 10.08 19.49 -39.61
CA ARG A 15 9.16 19.21 -40.73
C ARG A 15 9.32 17.76 -41.15
N SER A 16 8.30 16.95 -40.88
CA SER A 16 8.09 15.66 -41.51
C SER A 16 7.64 15.89 -42.96
N THR A 17 8.32 15.28 -43.91
CA THR A 17 7.94 15.21 -45.32
C THR A 17 6.78 14.20 -45.48
N PRO A 18 5.64 14.53 -46.11
CA PRO A 18 4.55 13.58 -46.34
C PRO A 18 4.51 13.06 -47.79
N CYS A 19 4.28 11.75 -47.96
CA CYS A 19 3.58 11.05 -49.06
C CYS A 19 3.73 9.52 -48.81
N PHE A 20 2.73 8.65 -48.85
CA PHE A 20 1.63 8.49 -49.81
C PHE A 20 0.35 7.95 -49.16
N GLU A 21 -0.79 8.30 -49.77
CA GLU A 21 -2.14 7.75 -49.56
C GLU A 21 -2.32 6.34 -50.14
N LEU A 22 -3.22 5.56 -49.51
CA LEU A 22 -4.28 4.68 -50.06
C LEU A 22 -4.84 3.92 -48.83
N GLY A 23 -6.13 3.79 -48.53
CA GLY A 23 -7.38 3.99 -49.24
C GLY A 23 -8.52 3.65 -48.27
N LEU A 24 -9.72 4.16 -48.56
CA LEU A 24 -10.92 4.01 -47.72
C LEU A 24 -11.39 2.57 -47.56
N ALA A 25 -11.90 2.23 -46.38
CA ALA A 25 -12.93 1.20 -46.21
C ALA A 25 -13.95 1.66 -45.17
N THR A 26 -15.15 1.94 -45.68
CA THR A 26 -16.39 2.23 -44.98
C THR A 26 -16.98 0.93 -44.39
N SER A 27 -17.55 0.98 -43.19
CA SER A 27 -19.00 0.73 -43.01
C SER A 27 -19.43 1.00 -41.55
N PRO A 28 -20.70 1.40 -41.33
CA PRO A 28 -21.21 1.88 -40.05
C PRO A 28 -22.11 0.86 -39.35
N VAL A 29 -22.18 0.87 -38.01
CA VAL A 29 -23.35 0.33 -37.30
C VAL A 29 -23.77 1.27 -36.16
N SER A 30 -24.79 2.05 -36.52
CA SER A 30 -25.90 2.62 -35.76
C SER A 30 -26.03 2.37 -34.25
N LEU A 31 -26.14 3.52 -33.56
CA LEU A 31 -26.85 3.75 -32.31
C LEU A 31 -28.34 3.35 -32.42
N PHE A 32 -28.88 2.72 -31.38
CA PHE A 32 -30.31 2.78 -31.06
C PHE A 32 -30.48 3.41 -29.66
N LEU A 33 -31.07 4.60 -29.66
CA LEU A 33 -31.67 5.26 -28.51
C LEU A 33 -33.08 4.69 -28.33
N GLY A 34 -33.38 4.17 -27.14
CA GLY A 34 -34.73 3.82 -26.71
C GLY A 34 -35.02 4.50 -25.37
N VAL A 35 -35.81 5.57 -25.41
CA VAL A 35 -36.38 6.23 -24.23
C VAL A 35 -37.65 5.48 -23.83
N THR A 36 -37.71 4.95 -22.59
CA THR A 36 -38.99 4.66 -21.92
C THR A 36 -38.91 5.00 -20.44
N ARG A 37 -39.95 5.69 -19.99
CA ARG A 37 -40.15 6.37 -18.71
C ARG A 37 -40.75 5.41 -17.66
N ASN A 38 -40.21 5.46 -16.44
CA ASN A 38 -40.74 5.05 -15.13
C ASN A 38 -41.50 3.71 -14.98
N GLN A 39 -40.97 2.83 -14.10
CA GLN A 39 -41.70 2.29 -12.93
C GLN A 39 -40.73 1.53 -12.00
N HIS A 40 -40.88 1.77 -10.69
CA HIS A 40 -40.14 1.09 -9.62
C HIS A 40 -40.31 -0.43 -9.67
N ARG A 41 -39.20 -1.17 -9.77
CA ARG A 41 -39.11 -2.58 -9.34
C ARG A 41 -37.68 -2.89 -8.89
N TRP A 42 -37.59 -3.46 -7.69
CA TRP A 42 -36.38 -4.02 -7.10
C TRP A 42 -35.81 -5.09 -8.04
N LEU A 43 -34.58 -4.89 -8.50
CA LEU A 43 -33.82 -5.86 -9.31
C LEU A 43 -32.52 -6.19 -8.59
N CYS A 44 -32.53 -7.32 -7.88
CA CYS A 44 -31.33 -8.02 -7.46
C CYS A 44 -30.73 -8.70 -8.69
N VAL A 45 -29.68 -8.12 -9.27
CA VAL A 45 -28.94 -8.74 -10.36
C VAL A 45 -27.82 -9.58 -9.75
N LYS A 46 -28.04 -10.90 -9.70
CA LYS A 46 -26.94 -11.88 -9.62
C LYS A 46 -26.22 -11.88 -10.98
N THR A 47 -25.08 -11.23 -11.08
CA THR A 47 -24.15 -11.48 -12.19
C THR A 47 -23.26 -12.67 -11.84
N THR A 48 -23.67 -13.86 -12.25
CA THR A 48 -22.77 -14.99 -12.49
C THR A 48 -22.02 -14.74 -13.80
N PHE A 49 -20.72 -14.44 -13.72
CA PHE A 49 -19.81 -14.66 -14.85
C PHE A 49 -18.82 -15.78 -14.49
N PRO A 50 -18.61 -16.76 -15.37
CA PRO A 50 -17.73 -17.89 -15.10
C PRO A 50 -16.26 -17.44 -15.06
N LEU A 51 -15.57 -17.72 -13.96
CA LEU A 51 -14.11 -17.57 -13.86
C LEU A 51 -13.44 -18.45 -14.93
N ASN A 52 -12.84 -17.81 -15.93
CA ASN A 52 -12.03 -18.50 -16.92
C ASN A 52 -10.66 -18.86 -16.32
N SER A 53 -10.63 -19.98 -15.58
CA SER A 53 -9.46 -20.52 -14.87
C SER A 53 -8.28 -20.90 -15.80
N LYS A 54 -8.49 -20.96 -17.11
CA LYS A 54 -7.46 -21.32 -18.10
C LYS A 54 -6.44 -20.20 -18.35
N ALA A 55 -6.82 -18.92 -18.24
CA ALA A 55 -5.89 -17.80 -18.48
C ALA A 55 -4.89 -17.61 -17.32
N ILE A 56 -5.34 -17.85 -16.07
CA ILE A 56 -4.50 -17.75 -14.87
C ILE A 56 -3.47 -18.89 -14.82
N ASN A 57 -3.84 -20.09 -15.25
CA ASN A 57 -2.93 -21.23 -15.27
C ASN A 57 -1.84 -21.11 -16.35
N LEU A 58 -2.09 -20.41 -17.46
CA LEU A 58 -1.08 -20.20 -18.51
C LEU A 58 0.01 -19.20 -18.07
N LEU A 59 -0.34 -18.20 -17.26
CA LEU A 59 0.59 -17.22 -16.68
C LEU A 59 1.46 -17.83 -15.56
N VAL A 60 0.91 -18.76 -14.78
CA VAL A 60 1.64 -19.50 -13.73
C VAL A 60 2.53 -20.60 -14.33
N ALA A 61 2.15 -21.22 -15.45
CA ALA A 61 2.98 -22.21 -16.12
C ALA A 61 4.23 -21.59 -16.79
N LYS A 62 4.11 -20.41 -17.42
CA LYS A 62 5.24 -19.70 -18.04
C LYS A 62 6.29 -19.18 -17.04
N THR A 63 5.94 -19.04 -15.76
CA THR A 63 6.87 -18.63 -14.70
C THR A 63 7.63 -19.81 -14.07
N ARG A 64 7.26 -21.06 -14.37
CA ARG A 64 7.91 -22.27 -13.82
C ARG A 64 8.91 -22.95 -14.76
N THR A 65 8.91 -22.68 -16.06
CA THR A 65 9.76 -23.37 -17.05
C THR A 65 11.03 -22.60 -17.46
N LEU A 66 11.50 -21.63 -16.67
CA LEU A 66 12.74 -20.87 -16.96
C LEU A 66 13.75 -20.93 -15.80
N LYS A 67 13.90 -22.12 -15.20
CA LYS A 67 14.89 -22.36 -14.17
C LYS A 67 15.46 -23.77 -14.30
N GLU A 68 16.33 -23.96 -15.29
CA GLU A 68 17.49 -24.87 -15.24
C GLU A 68 18.39 -24.65 -16.48
N GLU A 69 19.67 -24.40 -16.18
CA GLU A 69 20.89 -24.55 -17.00
C GLU A 69 21.08 -23.79 -18.33
N ASN A 70 21.92 -22.74 -18.33
CA ASN A 70 23.30 -22.87 -18.81
C ASN A 70 24.16 -21.63 -18.53
N ASP A 71 25.40 -21.90 -18.08
CA ASP A 71 26.47 -20.97 -17.71
C ASP A 71 27.24 -20.51 -18.97
N SER A 72 27.44 -19.20 -19.15
CA SER A 72 28.66 -18.59 -19.76
C SER A 72 28.58 -17.06 -19.89
N SER A 73 29.45 -16.40 -19.12
CA SER A 73 30.17 -15.13 -19.39
C SER A 73 29.51 -13.99 -20.21
N ARG A 74 29.03 -12.96 -19.49
CA ARG A 74 29.37 -11.52 -19.68
C ARG A 74 28.63 -10.65 -18.65
N GLN A 75 29.37 -10.13 -17.68
CA GLN A 75 28.85 -9.20 -16.66
C GLN A 75 28.54 -7.83 -17.29
N VAL A 76 27.25 -7.53 -17.48
CA VAL A 76 26.73 -6.17 -17.67
C VAL A 76 25.88 -5.84 -16.45
N SER A 77 26.38 -4.94 -15.61
CA SER A 77 25.71 -4.47 -14.40
C SER A 77 24.63 -3.44 -14.76
N SER A 78 23.36 -3.84 -14.84
CA SER A 78 22.23 -2.90 -14.91
C SER A 78 21.70 -2.58 -13.50
N ASP A 79 21.84 -1.32 -13.11
CA ASP A 79 21.29 -0.78 -11.86
C ASP A 79 19.84 -0.32 -12.09
N HIS A 80 18.89 -1.24 -11.95
CA HIS A 80 17.46 -0.90 -11.99
C HIS A 80 16.99 -0.36 -10.63
N TYR A 81 16.88 0.97 -10.51
CA TYR A 81 16.43 1.65 -9.29
C TYR A 81 14.92 1.63 -9.04
N PHE A 82 14.11 1.08 -9.97
CA PHE A 82 12.64 1.14 -9.91
C PHE A 82 11.91 -0.20 -10.06
N ALA A 83 12.60 -1.34 -9.89
CA ALA A 83 11.94 -2.65 -9.84
C ALA A 83 11.27 -2.89 -8.46
N ALA A 84 10.08 -3.51 -8.48
CA ALA A 84 9.49 -4.13 -7.30
C ALA A 84 10.46 -5.18 -6.75
N GLY A 85 11.06 -4.90 -5.58
CA GLY A 85 12.12 -5.71 -4.97
C GLY A 85 13.30 -4.93 -4.38
N ALA A 86 13.44 -3.63 -4.69
CA ALA A 86 14.58 -2.81 -4.24
C ALA A 86 14.60 -2.43 -2.73
N ALA A 87 13.64 -2.90 -1.93
CA ALA A 87 13.54 -2.59 -0.50
C ALA A 87 14.73 -3.13 0.33
N LYS A 88 15.23 -4.32 -0.02
CA LYS A 88 16.35 -4.97 0.68
C LYS A 88 17.69 -4.22 0.46
N LYS A 89 17.86 -3.56 -0.70
CA LYS A 89 19.03 -2.71 -1.00
C LYS A 89 19.02 -1.38 -0.25
N ARG A 90 17.84 -0.79 0.03
CA ARG A 90 17.73 0.44 0.85
C ARG A 90 18.09 0.20 2.31
N ALA A 91 17.73 -0.96 2.86
CA ALA A 91 18.08 -1.33 4.25
C ALA A 91 19.60 -1.53 4.44
N HIS A 92 20.28 -2.08 3.44
CA HIS A 92 21.74 -2.24 3.47
C HIS A 92 22.49 -0.89 3.37
N LEU A 93 21.94 0.08 2.63
CA LEU A 93 22.53 1.41 2.53
C LEU A 93 22.40 2.21 3.84
N ASN A 94 21.28 2.07 4.55
CA ASN A 94 21.06 2.72 5.84
C ASN A 94 21.91 2.14 6.98
N ASN A 95 22.19 0.82 6.97
CA ASN A 95 23.11 0.23 7.96
C ASN A 95 24.56 0.70 7.73
N ASN A 96 24.97 0.98 6.49
CA ASN A 96 26.31 1.50 6.17
C ASN A 96 26.51 2.99 6.54
N LEU A 97 25.44 3.71 6.87
CA LEU A 97 25.51 5.11 7.34
C LEU A 97 25.87 5.22 8.84
N GLN A 98 25.80 4.13 9.61
CA GLN A 98 26.10 4.13 11.05
C GLN A 98 27.48 3.56 11.42
N GLN A 99 28.27 3.10 10.44
CA GLN A 99 29.59 2.48 10.67
C GLN A 99 30.75 3.15 9.91
N ARG A 100 30.63 4.42 9.53
CA ARG A 100 31.74 5.17 8.93
C ARG A 100 31.93 6.54 9.57
N ASP A 101 32.24 6.52 10.85
CA ASP A 101 33.19 7.48 11.40
C ASP A 101 34.54 6.76 11.50
N HIS A 102 35.58 7.42 10.96
CA HIS A 102 36.97 6.99 10.89
C HIS A 102 37.35 5.95 9.81
N ALA A 103 37.52 6.42 8.57
CA ALA A 103 38.65 6.01 7.70
C ALA A 103 38.73 6.89 6.43
N VAL A 104 39.84 7.61 6.32
CA VAL A 104 40.47 8.33 5.18
C VAL A 104 39.70 8.36 3.85
N SER A 105 39.44 9.60 3.40
CA SER A 105 38.77 9.98 2.17
C SER A 105 39.42 9.40 0.90
N ARG A 106 38.61 8.71 0.09
CA ARG A 106 38.89 8.48 -1.34
C ARG A 106 37.81 9.22 -2.13
N LYS A 107 38.11 10.43 -2.61
CA LYS A 107 37.21 11.26 -3.44
C LYS A 107 36.80 10.48 -4.70
N ARG A 108 35.65 9.81 -4.68
CA ARG A 108 34.96 9.38 -5.92
C ARG A 108 34.31 10.62 -6.51
N GLY A 109 34.58 10.90 -7.79
CA GLY A 109 34.15 12.09 -8.53
C GLY A 109 32.71 12.52 -8.21
N THR A 110 32.59 13.55 -7.38
CA THR A 110 31.31 14.17 -7.03
C THR A 110 31.22 15.37 -7.94
N ILE A 111 30.42 15.28 -9.01
CA ILE A 111 30.12 16.43 -9.86
C ILE A 111 29.27 17.39 -9.00
N GLU A 112 29.75 18.61 -8.79
CA GLU A 112 28.94 19.67 -8.21
C GLU A 112 27.88 20.08 -9.23
N VAL A 113 26.61 20.05 -8.82
CA VAL A 113 25.50 20.37 -9.72
C VAL A 113 25.43 21.89 -9.89
N PRO A 114 25.36 22.40 -11.13
CA PRO A 114 25.22 23.84 -11.36
C PRO A 114 23.99 24.42 -10.66
N THR A 115 24.14 25.61 -10.11
CA THR A 115 23.05 26.38 -9.47
C THR A 115 22.30 27.25 -10.47
N THR A 116 22.93 27.60 -11.58
CA THR A 116 22.37 28.41 -12.68
C THR A 116 22.43 27.66 -14.02
N PRO A 117 21.54 27.98 -14.97
CA PRO A 117 21.56 27.35 -16.29
C PRO A 117 22.86 27.66 -17.01
N LEU A 118 23.56 26.61 -17.46
CA LEU A 118 24.81 26.73 -18.21
C LEU A 118 24.59 26.83 -19.73
N ASN A 119 25.51 27.49 -20.41
CA ASN A 119 25.60 27.54 -21.88
C ASN A 119 26.31 26.29 -22.45
N SER A 120 26.41 26.20 -23.79
CA SER A 120 26.97 25.00 -24.44
C SER A 120 28.45 24.78 -24.15
N GLU A 121 29.26 25.84 -24.05
CA GLU A 121 30.70 25.76 -23.81
C GLU A 121 30.99 25.31 -22.38
N GLU A 122 30.22 25.85 -21.42
CA GLU A 122 30.30 25.46 -20.00
C GLU A 122 29.93 23.98 -19.78
N TRP A 123 28.92 23.49 -20.51
CA TRP A 123 28.57 22.06 -20.48
C TRP A 123 29.65 21.17 -21.10
N ASP A 124 30.29 21.62 -22.19
CA ASP A 124 31.40 20.91 -22.81
C ASP A 124 32.59 20.79 -21.85
N GLN A 125 32.96 21.87 -21.16
CA GLN A 125 34.02 21.87 -20.15
C GLN A 125 33.73 20.87 -19.02
N LEU A 126 32.52 20.88 -18.47
CA LEU A 126 32.13 19.95 -17.41
C LEU A 126 32.13 18.49 -17.86
N LYS A 127 31.83 18.23 -19.15
CA LYS A 127 31.90 16.88 -19.72
C LYS A 127 33.35 16.42 -19.86
N GLU A 128 34.26 17.28 -20.30
CA GLU A 128 35.69 16.97 -20.42
C GLU A 128 36.34 16.64 -19.06
N ASP A 129 35.96 17.38 -18.02
CA ASP A 129 36.45 17.15 -16.65
C ASP A 129 35.93 15.86 -16.01
N PHE A 130 34.88 15.26 -16.59
CA PHE A 130 34.22 14.08 -16.05
C PHE A 130 34.94 12.78 -16.41
N LYS A 131 35.61 12.17 -15.43
CA LYS A 131 36.33 10.89 -15.55
C LYS A 131 35.52 9.69 -15.03
N GLY A 132 34.25 9.57 -15.41
CA GLY A 132 33.35 8.50 -14.97
C GLY A 132 33.08 7.42 -16.02
N LYS A 133 32.76 6.19 -15.57
CA LYS A 133 32.36 5.07 -16.44
C LYS A 133 30.87 5.10 -16.85
N ILE A 134 30.06 5.95 -16.24
CA ILE A 134 28.62 6.09 -16.49
C ILE A 134 28.43 7.28 -17.44
N SER A 135 27.38 7.30 -18.28
CA SER A 135 27.04 8.49 -19.10
C SER A 135 27.01 9.74 -18.22
N PHE A 136 27.73 10.77 -18.67
CA PHE A 136 27.84 12.07 -18.00
C PHE A 136 26.47 12.67 -17.77
N GLU A 137 25.66 12.71 -18.84
CA GLU A 137 24.30 13.24 -18.87
C GLU A 137 23.46 12.57 -17.79
N ASP A 138 23.45 11.23 -17.78
CA ASP A 138 22.67 10.43 -16.83
C ASP A 138 23.10 10.65 -15.38
N LYS A 139 24.41 10.83 -15.14
CA LYS A 139 24.96 11.08 -13.82
C LYS A 139 24.57 12.47 -13.32
N VAL A 140 24.70 13.48 -14.16
CA VAL A 140 24.40 14.89 -13.85
C VAL A 140 22.91 15.05 -13.53
N ILE A 141 22.00 14.61 -14.41
CA ILE A 141 20.57 14.73 -14.14
C ILE A 141 20.14 13.94 -12.89
N SER A 142 20.80 12.80 -12.60
CA SER A 142 20.52 12.06 -11.37
C SER A 142 20.91 12.83 -10.12
N GLN A 143 21.98 13.63 -10.17
CA GLN A 143 22.35 14.52 -9.07
C GLN A 143 21.40 15.72 -8.99
N MET A 144 20.95 16.28 -10.13
CA MET A 144 19.92 17.33 -10.15
C MET A 144 18.62 16.85 -9.48
N VAL A 145 18.17 15.62 -9.78
CA VAL A 145 16.98 15.01 -9.14
C VAL A 145 17.18 14.84 -7.63
N ARG A 146 18.37 14.42 -7.19
CA ARG A 146 18.69 14.27 -5.76
C ARG A 146 18.71 15.61 -5.02
N ASN A 147 19.29 16.63 -5.66
CA ASN A 147 19.44 17.97 -5.11
C ASN A 147 18.22 18.86 -5.35
N ARG A 148 17.21 18.37 -6.08
CA ARG A 148 15.99 19.11 -6.45
C ARG A 148 16.31 20.44 -7.15
N SER A 149 17.29 20.41 -8.06
CA SER A 149 17.73 21.58 -8.84
C SER A 149 16.57 22.20 -9.63
N SER A 150 16.73 23.47 -10.04
CA SER A 150 15.71 24.18 -10.81
C SER A 150 15.45 23.52 -12.16
N VAL A 151 14.23 23.69 -12.67
CA VAL A 151 13.83 23.16 -13.98
C VAL A 151 14.67 23.79 -15.10
N ASP A 152 15.03 25.07 -14.99
CA ASP A 152 15.84 25.78 -15.98
C ASP A 152 17.26 25.20 -16.14
N VAL A 153 17.88 24.81 -15.03
CA VAL A 153 19.21 24.16 -15.04
C VAL A 153 19.13 22.81 -15.75
N ALA A 154 18.11 22.00 -15.44
CA ALA A 154 17.92 20.72 -16.10
C ALA A 154 17.55 20.90 -17.58
N LYS A 155 16.81 21.96 -17.91
CA LYS A 155 16.42 22.32 -19.27
C LYS A 155 17.62 22.72 -20.12
N SER A 156 18.60 23.44 -19.56
CA SER A 156 19.83 23.77 -20.30
C SER A 156 20.67 22.53 -20.59
N LEU A 157 20.72 21.55 -19.68
CA LEU A 157 21.32 20.24 -19.95
C LEU A 157 20.61 19.52 -21.11
N LEU A 158 19.27 19.51 -21.12
CA LEU A 158 18.50 18.90 -22.22
C LEU A 158 18.77 19.57 -23.57
N ALA A 159 18.83 20.91 -23.59
CA ALA A 159 19.11 21.69 -24.78
C ALA A 159 20.52 21.38 -25.33
N TRP A 160 21.53 21.31 -24.46
CA TRP A 160 22.89 20.94 -24.84
C TRP A 160 22.96 19.50 -25.38
N VAL A 161 22.33 18.53 -24.71
CA VAL A 161 22.27 17.14 -25.20
C VAL A 161 21.58 17.06 -26.56
N ALA A 162 20.47 17.79 -26.76
CA ALA A 162 19.77 17.84 -28.03
C ALA A 162 20.65 18.44 -29.13
N ALA A 163 21.37 19.53 -28.85
CA ALA A 163 22.26 20.18 -29.82
C ALA A 163 23.40 19.24 -30.28
N LYS A 164 23.97 18.45 -29.36
CA LYS A 164 25.06 17.50 -29.68
C LYS A 164 24.59 16.23 -30.39
N ASN A 165 23.32 15.85 -30.22
CA ASN A 165 22.77 14.58 -30.72
C ASN A 165 21.70 14.77 -31.81
N ASN A 166 21.84 15.77 -32.69
CA ASN A 166 20.89 16.03 -33.79
C ASN A 166 19.42 16.14 -33.34
N GLY A 167 19.17 16.78 -32.20
CA GLY A 167 17.85 16.94 -31.60
C GLY A 167 17.35 15.76 -30.77
N ILE A 168 18.14 14.69 -30.62
CA ILE A 168 17.71 13.46 -29.94
C ILE A 168 18.08 13.50 -28.46
N VAL A 169 17.06 13.61 -27.60
CA VAL A 169 17.19 13.42 -26.14
C VAL A 169 16.86 11.96 -25.77
N GLY A 170 17.71 11.35 -24.94
CA GLY A 170 17.51 9.98 -24.46
C GLY A 170 16.32 9.83 -23.51
N TYR A 171 15.68 8.66 -23.52
CA TYR A 171 14.48 8.37 -22.72
C TYR A 171 14.70 8.59 -21.21
N ASN A 172 15.79 8.05 -20.66
CA ASN A 172 16.12 8.18 -19.23
C ASN A 172 16.28 9.64 -18.79
N LEU A 173 16.85 10.49 -19.65
CA LEU A 173 17.04 11.90 -19.39
C LEU A 173 15.68 12.63 -19.37
N LEU A 174 14.79 12.32 -20.32
CA LEU A 174 13.41 12.84 -20.36
C LEU A 174 12.61 12.45 -19.11
N VAL A 175 12.67 11.19 -18.67
CA VAL A 175 11.94 10.73 -17.47
C VAL A 175 12.42 11.46 -16.20
N LYS A 176 13.73 11.66 -16.05
CA LYS A 176 14.29 12.38 -14.89
C LYS A 176 14.00 13.87 -14.95
N TYR A 177 13.99 14.47 -16.14
CA TYR A 177 13.56 15.85 -16.33
C TYR A 177 12.08 16.02 -16.00
N LEU A 178 11.21 15.14 -16.53
CA LEU A 178 9.79 15.12 -16.22
C LEU A 178 9.55 15.05 -14.71
N TYR A 179 10.31 14.23 -13.98
CA TYR A 179 10.23 14.18 -12.52
C TYR A 179 10.49 15.55 -11.87
N LEU A 180 11.49 16.30 -12.33
CA LEU A 180 11.77 17.66 -11.84
C LEU A 180 10.64 18.63 -12.17
N CYS A 181 10.11 18.58 -13.40
CA CYS A 181 8.96 19.41 -13.80
C CYS A 181 7.74 19.16 -12.89
N VAL A 182 7.42 17.89 -12.62
CA VAL A 182 6.32 17.51 -11.71
C VAL A 182 6.61 17.95 -10.27
N TYR A 183 7.85 17.82 -9.80
CA TYR A 183 8.25 18.23 -8.45
C TYR A 183 8.07 19.74 -8.24
N HIS A 184 8.45 20.55 -9.23
CA HIS A 184 8.34 22.01 -9.19
C HIS A 184 6.97 22.54 -9.67
N LYS A 185 6.04 21.64 -10.05
CA LYS A 185 4.69 21.97 -10.54
C LYS A 185 4.66 22.78 -11.85
N GLU A 186 5.69 22.64 -12.69
CA GLU A 186 5.80 23.28 -14.01
C GLU A 186 4.94 22.55 -15.05
N THR A 187 3.64 22.82 -15.05
CA THR A 187 2.64 22.06 -15.82
C THR A 187 2.85 22.17 -17.33
N SER A 188 3.28 23.32 -17.84
CA SER A 188 3.61 23.50 -19.27
C SER A 188 4.75 22.59 -19.71
N GLU A 189 5.82 22.51 -18.92
CA GLU A 189 6.97 21.65 -19.21
C GLU A 189 6.58 20.17 -19.16
N VAL A 190 5.72 19.76 -18.21
CA VAL A 190 5.20 18.38 -18.16
C VAL A 190 4.46 18.04 -19.45
N ILE A 191 3.60 18.94 -19.94
CA ILE A 191 2.85 18.74 -21.17
C ILE A 191 3.78 18.64 -22.39
N ASP A 192 4.78 19.52 -22.49
CA ASP A 192 5.74 19.51 -23.60
C ASP A 192 6.56 18.21 -23.62
N VAL A 193 7.07 17.78 -22.47
CA VAL A 193 7.82 16.51 -22.34
C VAL A 193 6.92 15.33 -22.66
N TYR A 194 5.66 15.36 -22.22
CA TYR A 194 4.70 14.31 -22.51
C TYR A 194 4.43 14.16 -24.02
N GLU A 195 4.26 15.26 -24.75
CA GLU A 195 4.10 15.22 -26.22
C GLU A 195 5.35 14.66 -26.92
N ILE A 196 6.55 15.08 -26.49
CA ILE A 196 7.80 14.54 -27.02
C ILE A 196 7.87 13.03 -26.79
N MET A 197 7.55 12.57 -25.58
CA MET A 197 7.59 11.15 -25.24
C MET A 197 6.55 10.35 -26.03
N LYS A 198 5.34 10.89 -26.20
CA LYS A 198 4.24 10.25 -26.95
C LYS A 198 4.54 10.15 -28.45
N ALA A 199 5.16 11.17 -29.04
CA ALA A 199 5.55 11.17 -30.45
C ALA A 199 6.69 10.18 -30.74
N LYS A 200 7.62 10.04 -29.80
CA LYS A 200 8.86 9.26 -30.01
C LYS A 200 8.77 7.81 -29.56
N TYR A 201 8.00 7.51 -28.52
CA TYR A 201 7.96 6.20 -27.90
C TYR A 201 6.57 5.58 -27.95
N LYS A 202 6.48 4.37 -28.51
CA LYS A 202 5.22 3.63 -28.65
C LYS A 202 4.61 3.23 -27.30
N CYS A 203 5.47 2.85 -26.35
CA CYS A 203 5.06 2.43 -25.01
C CYS A 203 5.93 3.13 -23.96
N LEU A 204 5.31 3.51 -22.85
CA LEU A 204 5.99 4.08 -21.69
C LEU A 204 5.98 3.07 -20.55
N GLU A 205 7.07 3.00 -19.81
CA GLU A 205 7.14 2.13 -18.64
C GLU A 205 6.24 2.62 -17.50
N THR A 206 5.90 1.74 -16.56
CA THR A 206 4.98 2.05 -15.45
C THR A 206 5.47 3.22 -14.58
N GLY A 207 6.79 3.39 -14.43
CA GLY A 207 7.40 4.51 -13.72
C GLY A 207 7.13 5.85 -14.38
N ALA A 208 7.36 5.96 -15.69
CA ALA A 208 7.09 7.18 -16.45
C ALA A 208 5.60 7.52 -16.47
N ASN A 209 4.72 6.53 -16.71
CA ASN A 209 3.27 6.73 -16.64
C ASN A 209 2.83 7.24 -15.25
N SER A 210 3.43 6.75 -14.18
CA SER A 210 3.13 7.23 -12.82
C SER A 210 3.49 8.69 -12.60
N ILE A 211 4.62 9.15 -13.15
CA ILE A 211 5.04 10.55 -13.07
C ILE A 211 4.10 11.43 -13.93
N LEU A 212 3.75 10.97 -15.13
CA LEU A 212 2.82 11.67 -16.02
C LEU A 212 1.44 11.83 -15.40
N ILE A 213 0.89 10.77 -14.77
CA ILE A 213 -0.38 10.84 -14.04
C ILE A 213 -0.34 12.02 -13.06
N ARG A 214 0.68 12.07 -12.23
CA ARG A 214 0.85 13.12 -11.22
C ARG A 214 0.99 14.53 -11.79
N GLY A 215 1.71 14.66 -12.90
CA GLY A 215 1.91 15.94 -13.56
C GLY A 215 0.66 16.48 -14.24
N LEU A 216 -0.19 15.59 -14.78
CA LEU A 216 -1.33 15.97 -15.61
C LEU A 216 -2.62 16.23 -14.80
N ILE A 217 -2.78 15.65 -13.61
CA ILE A 217 -4.04 15.72 -12.85
C ILE A 217 -4.51 17.14 -12.50
N HIS A 218 -3.59 18.11 -12.38
CA HIS A 218 -3.93 19.52 -12.10
C HIS A 218 -4.08 20.38 -13.36
N SER A 219 -3.96 19.77 -14.55
CA SER A 219 -4.05 20.46 -15.84
C SER A 219 -5.41 20.23 -16.52
N ASP A 220 -5.72 21.01 -17.55
CA ASP A 220 -6.90 20.77 -18.40
C ASP A 220 -6.83 19.43 -19.16
N ARG A 221 -5.63 18.83 -19.25
CA ARG A 221 -5.38 17.53 -19.89
C ARG A 221 -5.45 16.36 -18.91
N TRP A 222 -6.04 16.53 -17.73
CA TRP A 222 -6.10 15.50 -16.68
C TRP A 222 -6.74 14.18 -17.13
N ARG A 223 -7.66 14.20 -18.12
CA ARG A 223 -8.23 12.97 -18.71
C ARG A 223 -7.18 12.07 -19.33
N GLU A 224 -6.04 12.61 -19.78
CA GLU A 224 -4.94 11.81 -20.28
C GLU A 224 -4.17 11.10 -19.17
N ALA A 225 -4.21 11.61 -17.93
CA ALA A 225 -3.74 10.86 -16.77
C ALA A 225 -4.53 9.55 -16.61
N LEU A 226 -5.85 9.57 -16.85
CA LEU A 226 -6.68 8.37 -16.81
C LEU A 226 -6.27 7.38 -17.91
N LEU A 227 -6.00 7.86 -19.13
CA LEU A 227 -5.47 7.00 -20.19
C LEU A 227 -4.13 6.36 -19.79
N ARG A 228 -3.25 7.09 -19.10
CA ARG A 228 -2.00 6.52 -18.57
C ARG A 228 -2.26 5.47 -17.49
N LEU A 229 -3.27 5.67 -16.64
CA LEU A 229 -3.68 4.68 -15.65
C LEU A 229 -4.14 3.39 -16.34
N GLU A 230 -4.93 3.49 -17.40
CA GLU A 230 -5.38 2.34 -18.20
C GLU A 230 -4.21 1.58 -18.86
N GLU A 231 -3.19 2.30 -19.35
CA GLU A 231 -1.97 1.63 -19.86
C GLU A 231 -1.24 0.85 -18.77
N ILE A 232 -1.22 1.33 -17.52
CA ILE A 232 -0.65 0.58 -16.40
C ILE A 232 -1.49 -0.68 -16.13
N LYS A 233 -2.83 -0.56 -16.09
CA LYS A 233 -3.76 -1.68 -15.83
C LYS A 233 -3.59 -2.85 -16.80
N LYS A 234 -3.23 -2.57 -18.07
CA LYS A 234 -2.95 -3.62 -19.08
C LYS A 234 -1.77 -4.52 -18.72
N VAL A 235 -0.81 -4.02 -17.93
CA VAL A 235 0.45 -4.72 -17.63
C VAL A 235 0.50 -5.17 -16.16
N THR A 236 -0.06 -4.39 -15.24
CA THR A 236 -0.01 -4.65 -13.81
C THR A 236 -1.11 -3.91 -13.05
N ILE A 237 -1.37 -4.31 -11.80
CA ILE A 237 -2.28 -3.59 -10.90
C ILE A 237 -1.66 -2.22 -10.57
N PRO A 238 -2.36 -1.09 -10.83
CA PRO A 238 -1.84 0.23 -10.49
C PRO A 238 -1.55 0.38 -8.99
N SER A 239 -0.56 1.21 -8.67
CA SER A 239 -0.22 1.43 -7.26
C SER A 239 -1.25 2.31 -6.57
N LYS A 240 -1.33 2.21 -5.22
CA LYS A 240 -2.15 3.12 -4.40
C LYS A 240 -1.85 4.62 -4.63
N LYS A 241 -0.64 4.96 -5.09
CA LYS A 241 -0.29 6.34 -5.48
C LYS A 241 -0.91 6.75 -6.80
N ASN A 242 -0.98 5.85 -7.78
CA ASN A 242 -1.61 6.13 -9.06
C ASN A 242 -3.10 6.39 -8.88
N TYR A 243 -3.79 5.53 -8.12
CA TYR A 243 -5.18 5.75 -7.75
C TYR A 243 -5.37 7.04 -6.96
N ASN A 244 -4.54 7.30 -5.95
CA ASN A 244 -4.59 8.57 -5.19
C ASN A 244 -4.54 9.80 -6.11
N ASP A 245 -3.55 9.85 -7.00
CA ASP A 245 -3.33 10.99 -7.87
C ASP A 245 -4.53 11.16 -8.84
N CYS A 246 -5.05 10.07 -9.43
CA CYS A 246 -6.24 10.13 -10.29
C CYS A 246 -7.53 10.50 -9.55
N ILE A 247 -7.74 10.00 -8.32
CA ILE A 247 -8.90 10.34 -7.49
C ILE A 247 -8.85 11.82 -7.11
N GLN A 248 -7.69 12.33 -6.68
CA GLN A 248 -7.52 13.75 -6.39
C GLN A 248 -7.76 14.62 -7.62
N GLY A 249 -7.25 14.21 -8.79
CA GLY A 249 -7.54 14.88 -10.06
C GLY A 249 -9.04 14.90 -10.38
N ALA A 250 -9.73 13.76 -10.27
CA ALA A 250 -11.16 13.67 -10.53
C ALA A 250 -11.97 14.59 -9.60
N LEU A 251 -11.66 14.63 -8.30
CA LEU A 251 -12.29 15.54 -7.34
C LEU A 251 -11.99 17.01 -7.64
N PHE A 252 -10.75 17.34 -7.98
CA PHE A 252 -10.35 18.70 -8.36
C PHE A 252 -11.15 19.21 -9.58
N HIS A 253 -11.40 18.34 -10.55
CA HIS A 253 -12.20 18.62 -11.75
C HIS A 253 -13.70 18.32 -11.57
N GLN A 254 -14.17 18.14 -10.34
CA GLN A 254 -15.58 17.91 -9.96
C GLN A 254 -16.23 16.65 -10.56
N ASP A 255 -15.44 15.68 -11.04
CA ASP A 255 -15.93 14.38 -11.51
C ASP A 255 -16.01 13.37 -10.34
N VAL A 256 -17.01 13.59 -9.49
CA VAL A 256 -17.22 12.85 -8.24
C VAL A 256 -17.49 11.37 -8.48
N ASN A 257 -18.23 11.06 -9.55
CA ASN A 257 -18.60 9.68 -9.88
C ASN A 257 -17.35 8.86 -10.24
N LEU A 258 -16.45 9.44 -11.05
CA LEU A 258 -15.18 8.82 -11.37
C LEU A 258 -14.29 8.66 -10.13
N ALA A 259 -14.24 9.67 -9.25
CA ALA A 259 -13.47 9.57 -8.01
C ALA A 259 -13.93 8.37 -7.16
N TRP A 260 -15.26 8.20 -7.00
CA TRP A 260 -15.81 7.04 -6.27
C TRP A 260 -15.59 5.72 -7.00
N SER A 261 -15.69 5.66 -8.33
CA SER A 261 -15.44 4.41 -9.06
C SER A 261 -13.99 3.96 -8.93
N LEU A 262 -13.03 4.89 -9.03
CA LEU A 262 -11.61 4.61 -8.83
C LEU A 262 -11.31 4.21 -7.38
N TYR A 263 -12.00 4.79 -6.40
CA TYR A 263 -11.89 4.38 -5.00
C TYR A 263 -12.38 2.94 -4.79
N GLN A 264 -13.54 2.57 -5.36
CA GLN A 264 -14.05 1.19 -5.29
C GLN A 264 -13.11 0.21 -5.98
N GLU A 265 -12.62 0.54 -7.19
CA GLU A 265 -11.64 -0.30 -7.90
C GLU A 265 -10.37 -0.53 -7.08
N LEU A 266 -9.88 0.50 -6.38
CA LEU A 266 -8.74 0.38 -5.47
C LEU A 266 -9.03 -0.64 -4.34
N ILE A 267 -10.21 -0.57 -3.74
CA ILE A 267 -10.63 -1.48 -2.66
C ILE A 267 -10.79 -2.91 -3.18
N ASP A 268 -11.40 -3.08 -4.35
CA ASP A 268 -11.60 -4.39 -5.00
C ASP A 268 -10.27 -5.10 -5.32
N HIS A 269 -9.22 -4.32 -5.61
CA HIS A 269 -7.85 -4.83 -5.74
C HIS A 269 -7.16 -5.13 -4.41
N ASN A 270 -7.88 -5.08 -3.28
CA ASN A 270 -7.34 -5.28 -1.93
C ASN A 270 -6.21 -4.31 -1.56
N LEU A 271 -6.17 -3.14 -2.20
CA LEU A 271 -5.20 -2.10 -1.87
C LEU A 271 -5.73 -1.26 -0.71
N ILE A 272 -4.83 -0.87 0.20
CA ILE A 272 -5.16 0.05 1.29
C ILE A 272 -5.03 1.49 0.76
N PRO A 273 -6.10 2.30 0.79
CA PRO A 273 -6.06 3.70 0.37
C PRO A 273 -4.99 4.48 1.14
N LEU A 274 -4.42 5.50 0.51
CA LEU A 274 -3.62 6.48 1.25
C LEU A 274 -4.55 7.35 2.10
N LEU A 275 -4.09 7.77 3.28
CA LEU A 275 -4.85 8.70 4.11
C LEU A 275 -5.13 10.01 3.37
N ASP A 276 -4.22 10.44 2.48
CA ASP A 276 -4.41 11.59 1.60
C ASP A 276 -5.55 11.39 0.59
N THR A 277 -5.79 10.15 0.15
CA THR A 277 -6.94 9.82 -0.72
C THR A 277 -8.25 10.02 0.03
N LEU A 278 -8.32 9.50 1.26
CA LEU A 278 -9.51 9.64 2.11
C LEU A 278 -9.74 11.11 2.47
N LYS A 279 -8.66 11.83 2.78
CA LYS A 279 -8.67 13.26 3.10
C LYS A 279 -9.26 14.09 1.96
N ALA A 280 -8.90 13.78 0.71
CA ALA A 280 -9.42 14.49 -0.46
C ALA A 280 -10.95 14.42 -0.55
N PHE A 281 -11.56 13.28 -0.23
CA PHE A 281 -13.03 13.17 -0.19
C PHE A 281 -13.66 14.04 0.89
N PHE A 282 -13.08 14.07 2.10
CA PHE A 282 -13.59 14.94 3.17
C PHE A 282 -13.41 16.43 2.85
N ASP A 283 -12.27 16.82 2.27
CA ASP A 283 -12.03 18.20 1.87
C ASP A 283 -13.01 18.66 0.79
N PHE A 284 -13.23 17.83 -0.22
CA PHE A 284 -14.19 18.11 -1.28
C PHE A 284 -15.63 18.17 -0.72
N GLY A 285 -15.96 17.30 0.24
CA GLY A 285 -17.27 17.22 0.88
C GLY A 285 -17.70 18.44 1.69
N LYS A 286 -16.77 19.32 2.09
CA LYS A 286 -17.07 20.52 2.91
C LYS A 286 -18.06 21.48 2.25
N HIS A 287 -18.12 21.45 0.92
CA HIS A 287 -18.96 22.35 0.13
C HIS A 287 -20.16 21.64 -0.49
N ILE A 288 -20.43 20.39 -0.09
CA ILE A 288 -21.46 19.54 -0.68
C ILE A 288 -22.56 19.31 0.33
N ASN A 289 -23.76 19.74 -0.02
CA ASN A 289 -24.96 19.44 0.74
C ASN A 289 -25.77 18.35 0.01
N ASP A 290 -25.21 17.14 -0.03
CA ASP A 290 -25.82 15.93 -0.61
C ASP A 290 -25.76 14.79 0.41
N ASP A 291 -26.92 14.22 0.73
CA ASP A 291 -27.04 13.10 1.67
C ASP A 291 -26.35 11.85 1.14
N HIS A 292 -26.38 11.62 -0.17
CA HIS A 292 -25.72 10.46 -0.76
C HIS A 292 -24.20 10.56 -0.65
N TYR A 293 -23.61 11.72 -0.95
CA TYR A 293 -22.19 11.97 -0.71
C TYR A 293 -21.82 11.83 0.78
N SER A 294 -22.66 12.37 1.67
CA SER A 294 -22.46 12.26 3.12
C SER A 294 -22.44 10.81 3.60
N ASN A 295 -23.36 9.97 3.11
CA ASN A 295 -23.38 8.54 3.42
C ASN A 295 -22.08 7.84 2.98
N LYS A 296 -21.56 8.16 1.80
CA LYS A 296 -20.26 7.61 1.34
C LYS A 296 -19.09 8.04 2.22
N LEU A 297 -19.07 9.27 2.74
CA LEU A 297 -18.07 9.69 3.72
C LEU A 297 -18.19 8.93 5.04
N LEU A 298 -19.42 8.63 5.48
CA LEU A 298 -19.65 7.77 6.64
C LEU A 298 -19.15 6.34 6.39
N ASP A 299 -19.27 5.82 5.18
CA ASP A 299 -18.70 4.52 4.80
C ASP A 299 -17.17 4.54 4.87
N ILE A 300 -16.50 5.66 4.56
CA ILE A 300 -15.06 5.82 4.78
C ILE A 300 -14.71 5.75 6.28
N LEU A 301 -15.50 6.39 7.16
CA LEU A 301 -15.28 6.29 8.61
C LEU A 301 -15.47 4.85 9.10
N LEU A 302 -16.48 4.14 8.57
CA LEU A 302 -16.67 2.72 8.85
C LEU A 302 -15.52 1.88 8.31
N TYR A 303 -14.97 2.20 7.15
CA TYR A 303 -13.79 1.55 6.60
C TYR A 303 -12.57 1.73 7.50
N LEU A 304 -12.31 2.97 7.97
CA LEU A 304 -11.21 3.28 8.89
C LEU A 304 -11.34 2.45 10.17
N ARG A 305 -12.51 2.50 10.80
CA ARG A 305 -12.84 1.69 11.98
C ARG A 305 -12.63 0.20 11.72
N ASN A 306 -13.25 -0.33 10.67
CA ASN A 306 -13.22 -1.76 10.39
C ASN A 306 -11.84 -2.32 10.07
N ASN A 307 -10.91 -1.46 9.62
CA ASN A 307 -9.52 -1.81 9.30
C ASN A 307 -8.52 -1.32 10.36
N GLN A 308 -8.99 -0.84 11.52
CA GLN A 308 -8.16 -0.31 12.61
C GLN A 308 -7.19 0.79 12.13
N MET A 309 -7.65 1.64 11.21
CA MET A 309 -6.87 2.73 10.66
C MET A 309 -7.22 4.03 11.37
N PHE A 310 -6.21 4.63 12.01
CA PHE A 310 -6.36 5.94 12.65
C PHE A 310 -5.99 7.06 11.69
N PRO A 311 -6.81 8.13 11.60
CA PRO A 311 -6.47 9.27 10.78
C PRO A 311 -5.24 9.98 11.34
N GLY A 312 -4.32 10.39 10.46
CA GLY A 312 -3.30 11.37 10.82
C GLY A 312 -3.93 12.73 11.09
N GLU A 313 -3.19 13.61 11.75
CA GLU A 313 -3.66 14.94 12.17
C GLU A 313 -4.37 15.70 11.04
N SER A 314 -3.78 15.73 9.84
CA SER A 314 -4.34 16.46 8.70
C SER A 314 -5.69 15.91 8.23
N LEU A 315 -5.88 14.58 8.22
CA LEU A 315 -7.15 13.95 7.89
C LEU A 315 -8.18 14.18 9.01
N ALA A 316 -7.78 14.11 10.28
CA ALA A 316 -8.66 14.37 11.40
C ALA A 316 -9.24 15.80 11.37
N HIS A 317 -8.42 16.79 11.00
CA HIS A 317 -8.89 18.16 10.74
C HIS A 317 -9.91 18.22 9.59
N SER A 318 -9.65 17.54 8.47
CA SER A 318 -10.60 17.49 7.35
C SER A 318 -11.94 16.85 7.75
N ILE A 319 -11.92 15.77 8.53
CA ILE A 319 -13.13 15.12 9.07
C ILE A 319 -13.89 16.06 9.99
N LYS A 320 -13.20 16.72 10.94
CA LYS A 320 -13.79 17.71 11.84
C LYS A 320 -14.50 18.81 11.06
N THR A 321 -13.80 19.46 10.14
CA THR A 321 -14.35 20.56 9.36
C THR A 321 -15.51 20.11 8.48
N TRP A 322 -15.47 18.88 7.94
CA TRP A 322 -16.61 18.32 7.20
C TRP A 322 -17.85 18.17 8.10
N PHE A 323 -17.74 17.57 9.28
CA PHE A 323 -18.88 17.46 10.20
C PHE A 323 -19.47 18.83 10.56
N GLU A 324 -18.61 19.81 10.85
CA GLU A 324 -19.02 21.19 11.19
C GLU A 324 -19.66 21.93 10.01
N SER A 325 -19.39 21.51 8.76
CA SER A 325 -19.99 22.09 7.56
C SER A 325 -21.42 21.60 7.27
N ILE A 326 -21.89 20.53 7.92
CA ILE A 326 -23.21 19.94 7.65
C ILE A 326 -24.32 20.87 8.17
N PRO A 327 -25.16 21.44 7.28
CA PRO A 327 -26.18 22.39 7.68
C PRO A 327 -27.26 21.74 8.55
N GLY A 328 -27.81 22.51 9.50
CA GLY A 328 -28.90 22.07 10.37
C GLY A 328 -28.53 21.08 11.49
N ARG A 329 -27.28 20.57 11.52
CA ARG A 329 -26.86 19.57 12.53
C ARG A 329 -26.02 20.13 13.70
N GLN A 330 -25.54 21.38 13.59
CA GLN A 330 -24.79 22.08 14.64
C GLN A 330 -23.65 21.25 15.27
N TRP A 331 -22.95 20.43 14.47
CA TRP A 331 -21.82 19.66 14.96
C TRP A 331 -20.71 20.58 15.48
N LYS A 332 -20.09 20.19 16.59
CA LYS A 332 -18.91 20.84 17.17
C LYS A 332 -17.83 19.80 17.38
N GLY A 333 -16.71 19.93 16.68
CA GLY A 333 -15.56 19.06 16.87
C GLY A 333 -14.56 19.66 17.85
N GLN A 334 -13.89 18.80 18.62
CA GLN A 334 -12.81 19.20 19.52
C GLN A 334 -11.74 18.11 19.56
N PHE A 335 -10.48 18.52 19.49
CA PHE A 335 -9.36 17.62 19.78
C PHE A 335 -9.19 17.50 21.30
N THR A 336 -9.24 16.27 21.80
CA THR A 336 -9.33 15.98 23.23
C THR A 336 -8.57 14.70 23.56
N THR A 337 -8.35 14.46 24.85
CA THR A 337 -7.84 13.21 25.39
C THR A 337 -8.96 12.39 26.03
N VAL A 338 -8.69 11.10 26.24
CA VAL A 338 -9.54 10.18 26.98
C VAL A 338 -8.90 9.93 28.34
N GLN A 339 -9.69 10.09 29.41
CA GLN A 339 -9.25 9.83 30.77
C GLN A 339 -9.02 8.32 31.00
N LYS A 340 -8.29 7.95 32.06
CA LYS A 340 -8.09 6.53 32.43
C LYS A 340 -9.41 5.80 32.71
N SER A 341 -10.46 6.53 33.09
CA SER A 341 -11.83 6.04 33.29
C SER A 341 -12.56 5.70 31.97
N GLY A 342 -12.03 6.10 30.82
CA GLY A 342 -12.72 5.99 29.52
C GLY A 342 -13.62 7.15 29.16
N GLN A 343 -13.62 8.19 30.00
CA GLN A 343 -14.39 9.39 29.75
C GLN A 343 -13.64 10.33 28.80
N CYS A 344 -14.33 10.82 27.76
CA CYS A 344 -13.83 11.87 26.89
C CYS A 344 -13.73 13.21 27.64
N SER A 345 -12.56 13.85 27.66
CA SER A 345 -12.36 15.13 28.35
C SER A 345 -13.11 16.31 27.71
N GLY A 346 -13.54 16.19 26.45
CA GLY A 346 -14.27 17.24 25.74
C GLY A 346 -15.78 17.21 25.98
N CYS A 347 -16.42 16.05 25.84
CA CYS A 347 -17.88 15.93 25.95
C CYS A 347 -18.36 15.17 27.21
N GLY A 348 -17.45 14.63 28.02
CA GLY A 348 -17.79 13.87 29.22
C GLY A 348 -18.43 12.50 28.98
N ARG A 349 -18.58 12.05 27.73
CA ARG A 349 -19.15 10.72 27.43
C ARG A 349 -18.15 9.62 27.73
N VAL A 350 -18.65 8.52 28.28
CA VAL A 350 -17.88 7.28 28.46
C VAL A 350 -17.89 6.53 27.14
N LEU A 351 -16.70 6.20 26.66
CA LEU A 351 -16.51 5.45 25.42
C LEU A 351 -16.74 3.95 25.65
N GLU A 352 -16.96 3.18 24.58
CA GLU A 352 -17.31 1.76 24.68
C GLU A 352 -16.09 0.99 25.16
N SER A 353 -16.23 0.26 26.26
CA SER A 353 -15.18 -0.63 26.76
C SER A 353 -14.80 -1.67 25.70
N ILE A 354 -13.52 -1.90 25.45
CA ILE A 354 -13.04 -3.04 24.64
C ILE A 354 -13.33 -4.41 25.27
N HIS A 355 -13.72 -4.45 26.55
CA HIS A 355 -13.99 -5.70 27.25
C HIS A 355 -15.38 -6.23 26.86
N LEU A 356 -15.42 -7.50 26.49
CA LEU A 356 -16.66 -8.23 26.30
C LEU A 356 -17.21 -8.70 27.65
N SER A 357 -18.50 -8.52 27.86
CA SER A 357 -19.25 -9.22 28.90
C SER A 357 -19.20 -10.74 28.66
N PRO A 358 -19.38 -11.57 29.71
CA PRO A 358 -19.42 -13.03 29.55
C PRO A 358 -20.44 -13.48 28.49
N GLU A 359 -21.61 -12.82 28.44
CA GLU A 359 -22.68 -13.13 27.50
C GLU A 359 -22.29 -12.78 26.05
N GLU A 360 -21.71 -11.59 25.84
CA GLU A 360 -21.18 -11.19 24.52
C GLU A 360 -20.05 -12.13 24.06
N TYR A 361 -19.20 -12.58 24.99
CA TYR A 361 -18.08 -13.48 24.71
C TYR A 361 -18.57 -14.86 24.27
N GLU A 362 -19.48 -15.48 25.02
CA GLU A 362 -20.04 -16.79 24.66
C GLU A 362 -20.84 -16.74 23.36
N PHE A 363 -21.61 -15.66 23.14
CA PHE A 363 -22.29 -15.44 21.86
C PHE A 363 -21.29 -15.35 20.69
N LEU A 364 -20.22 -14.58 20.83
CA LEU A 364 -19.19 -14.44 19.82
C LEU A 364 -18.49 -15.79 19.55
N LYS A 365 -18.12 -16.50 20.61
CA LYS A 365 -17.50 -17.83 20.54
C LYS A 365 -18.37 -18.80 19.74
N GLU A 366 -19.65 -18.92 20.08
CA GLU A 366 -20.59 -19.82 19.40
C GLU A 366 -20.75 -19.48 17.91
N LYS A 367 -20.73 -18.19 17.55
CA LYS A 367 -20.82 -17.73 16.15
C LYS A 367 -19.54 -18.01 15.36
N ILE A 368 -18.37 -17.75 15.95
CA ILE A 368 -17.08 -18.03 15.28
C ILE A 368 -16.91 -19.53 15.08
N MET A 369 -17.21 -20.35 16.09
CA MET A 369 -17.15 -21.80 15.99
C MET A 369 -18.03 -22.30 14.82
N ARG A 370 -19.29 -21.88 14.77
CA ARG A 370 -20.21 -22.32 13.70
C ARG A 370 -19.88 -21.80 12.30
N HIS A 371 -19.48 -20.53 12.15
CA HIS A 371 -19.38 -19.88 10.84
C HIS A 371 -17.95 -19.84 10.28
N VAL A 372 -16.93 -19.80 11.14
CA VAL A 372 -15.53 -19.71 10.73
C VAL A 372 -14.85 -21.08 10.80
N ILE A 373 -15.22 -21.91 11.78
CA ILE A 373 -14.58 -23.21 11.99
C ILE A 373 -15.39 -24.32 11.32
N ASP A 374 -16.70 -24.39 11.59
CA ASP A 374 -17.60 -25.42 11.05
C ASP A 374 -18.28 -25.04 9.72
N GLY A 375 -18.22 -23.76 9.32
CA GLY A 375 -19.11 -23.10 8.35
C GLY A 375 -19.06 -23.56 6.89
N GLY A 376 -18.42 -24.69 6.58
CA GLY A 376 -18.45 -25.33 5.28
C GLY A 376 -17.60 -24.64 4.20
N ASP A 377 -16.84 -25.44 3.46
CA ASP A 377 -16.15 -25.20 2.19
C ASP A 377 -15.18 -24.02 1.99
N GLN A 378 -15.33 -22.88 2.65
CA GLN A 378 -14.46 -21.71 2.45
C GLN A 378 -13.09 -21.84 3.14
N TYR A 379 -12.99 -22.76 4.11
CA TYR A 379 -11.78 -23.08 4.88
C TYR A 379 -11.17 -24.46 4.54
N LYS A 380 -11.65 -25.10 3.48
CA LYS A 380 -11.28 -26.45 2.97
C LYS A 380 -9.78 -26.73 2.71
N LYS A 381 -8.87 -25.80 2.97
CA LYS A 381 -7.43 -26.05 2.91
C LYS A 381 -6.89 -26.77 4.13
N THR A 382 -7.59 -26.68 5.27
CA THR A 382 -7.28 -27.46 6.47
C THR A 382 -8.06 -28.77 6.43
N THR A 383 -7.39 -29.90 6.67
CA THR A 383 -8.09 -31.20 6.65
C THR A 383 -8.96 -31.35 7.90
N PRO A 384 -10.19 -31.89 7.82
CA PRO A 384 -11.03 -32.13 8.99
C PRO A 384 -10.35 -33.00 10.06
N GLN A 385 -9.45 -33.89 9.64
CA GLN A 385 -8.65 -34.73 10.53
C GLN A 385 -7.63 -33.91 11.34
N GLU A 386 -6.96 -32.95 10.69
CA GLU A 386 -6.02 -32.05 11.38
C GLU A 386 -6.74 -31.13 12.37
N LEU A 387 -7.91 -30.61 12.00
CA LEU A 387 -8.73 -29.81 12.90
C LEU A 387 -9.13 -30.61 14.15
N LYS A 388 -9.66 -31.83 13.98
CA LYS A 388 -10.00 -32.72 15.10
C LYS A 388 -8.80 -33.05 15.99
N ARG A 389 -7.62 -33.26 15.38
CA ARG A 389 -6.37 -33.47 16.14
C ARG A 389 -6.04 -32.24 16.99
N PHE A 390 -6.21 -31.04 16.43
CA PHE A 390 -5.97 -29.80 17.14
C PHE A 390 -6.98 -29.58 18.27
N GLU A 391 -8.27 -29.77 18.01
CA GLU A 391 -9.32 -29.67 19.04
C GLU A 391 -9.03 -30.60 20.22
N LYS A 392 -8.68 -31.86 19.94
CA LYS A 392 -8.29 -32.83 20.97
C LYS A 392 -7.06 -32.36 21.76
N PHE A 393 -6.06 -31.80 21.09
CA PHE A 393 -4.86 -31.26 21.73
C PHE A 393 -5.22 -30.09 22.67
N VAL A 394 -5.93 -29.08 22.18
CA VAL A 394 -6.33 -27.92 22.99
C VAL A 394 -7.21 -28.34 24.17
N ASN A 395 -8.15 -29.26 23.97
CA ASN A 395 -9.04 -29.74 25.04
C ASN A 395 -8.32 -30.62 26.07
N SER A 396 -7.14 -31.15 25.75
CA SER A 396 -6.29 -31.89 26.71
C SER A 396 -5.37 -30.98 27.53
N CYS A 397 -5.19 -29.73 27.10
CA CYS A 397 -4.41 -28.73 27.80
C CYS A 397 -5.31 -27.85 28.67
N PRO A 398 -4.84 -27.35 29.81
CA PRO A 398 -5.51 -26.27 30.51
C PRO A 398 -5.52 -24.98 29.65
N PRO A 399 -6.39 -24.01 29.99
CA PRO A 399 -6.45 -22.73 29.29
C PRO A 399 -5.09 -22.03 29.14
N PHE A 400 -4.84 -21.48 27.96
CA PHE A 400 -3.64 -20.71 27.67
C PHE A 400 -3.84 -19.23 27.98
N ASP A 401 -2.78 -18.55 28.40
CA ASP A 401 -2.77 -17.10 28.58
C ASP A 401 -2.51 -16.37 27.26
N ILE A 402 -1.62 -16.92 26.42
CA ILE A 402 -1.26 -16.33 25.13
C ILE A 402 -1.12 -17.39 24.04
N VAL A 403 -1.81 -17.21 22.92
CA VAL A 403 -1.62 -17.98 21.68
C VAL A 403 -0.78 -17.19 20.67
N ILE A 404 0.30 -17.78 20.19
CA ILE A 404 1.31 -17.13 19.35
C ILE A 404 1.25 -17.72 17.95
N ASP A 405 0.98 -16.89 16.94
CA ASP A 405 1.14 -17.24 15.54
C ASP A 405 2.64 -17.19 15.17
N GLY A 406 3.30 -18.33 15.28
CA GLY A 406 4.75 -18.44 15.22
C GLY A 406 5.33 -17.99 13.89
N LEU A 407 4.65 -18.24 12.76
CA LEU A 407 5.13 -17.84 11.44
C LEU A 407 4.97 -16.34 11.21
N ASN A 408 3.85 -15.75 11.64
CA ASN A 408 3.66 -14.31 11.53
C ASN A 408 4.60 -13.54 12.46
N VAL A 409 4.82 -14.03 13.69
CA VAL A 409 5.75 -13.44 14.66
C VAL A 409 7.19 -13.51 14.18
N ALA A 410 7.63 -14.66 13.66
CA ALA A 410 9.00 -14.83 13.15
C ALA A 410 9.36 -13.85 12.02
N LYS A 411 8.35 -13.39 11.26
CA LYS A 411 8.50 -12.43 10.15
C LYS A 411 8.34 -10.97 10.55
N MET A 412 8.14 -10.67 11.84
CA MET A 412 7.99 -9.29 12.31
C MET A 412 9.31 -8.51 12.28
N VAL A 413 10.45 -9.18 12.47
CA VAL A 413 11.78 -8.54 12.55
C VAL A 413 12.64 -8.91 11.34
N PHE A 414 12.65 -8.06 10.31
CA PHE A 414 13.36 -8.31 9.03
C PHE A 414 14.89 -8.49 9.14
N LYS A 415 15.51 -8.07 10.25
CA LYS A 415 16.98 -8.14 10.44
C LYS A 415 17.43 -9.43 11.13
N ASN A 416 16.52 -10.12 11.81
CA ASN A 416 16.85 -11.31 12.58
C ASN A 416 16.45 -12.57 11.80
N ARG A 417 17.02 -13.71 12.22
CA ARG A 417 16.56 -15.02 11.78
C ARG A 417 15.14 -15.27 12.33
N GLU A 418 14.33 -15.97 11.55
CA GLU A 418 12.93 -16.28 11.88
C GLU A 418 12.81 -17.07 13.20
N SER A 419 13.57 -18.16 13.34
CA SER A 419 13.61 -18.95 14.59
C SER A 419 14.10 -18.16 15.82
N GLN A 420 15.14 -17.35 15.69
CA GLN A 420 15.62 -16.48 16.77
C GLN A 420 14.54 -15.48 17.21
N THR A 421 13.86 -14.83 16.26
CA THR A 421 12.80 -13.85 16.58
C THR A 421 11.66 -14.50 17.36
N LEU A 422 11.27 -15.70 16.97
CA LEU A 422 10.24 -16.46 17.68
C LEU A 422 10.71 -16.84 19.10
N LEU A 423 11.94 -17.33 19.24
CA LEU A 423 12.54 -17.69 20.53
C LEU A 423 12.61 -16.49 21.48
N ASP A 424 13.03 -15.32 20.99
CA ASP A 424 13.12 -14.09 21.80
C ASP A 424 11.75 -13.71 22.38
N VAL A 425 10.70 -13.78 21.55
CA VAL A 425 9.31 -13.51 21.97
C VAL A 425 8.84 -14.52 23.01
N VAL A 426 9.00 -15.81 22.73
CA VAL A 426 8.55 -16.89 23.62
C VAL A 426 9.29 -16.82 24.96
N SER A 427 10.61 -16.65 24.94
CA SER A 427 11.42 -16.59 26.16
C SER A 427 11.04 -15.41 27.04
N GLN A 428 10.75 -14.25 26.45
CA GLN A 428 10.33 -13.07 27.21
C GLN A 428 8.95 -13.24 27.85
N LEU A 429 8.03 -13.93 27.18
CA LEU A 429 6.70 -14.20 27.72
C LEU A 429 6.72 -15.32 28.77
N ALA A 430 7.56 -16.34 28.57
CA ALA A 430 7.73 -17.44 29.50
C ALA A 430 8.30 -16.96 30.85
N GLN A 431 9.20 -15.96 30.84
CA GLN A 431 9.70 -15.30 32.06
C GLN A 431 8.61 -14.65 32.93
N GLN A 432 7.40 -14.44 32.40
CA GLN A 432 6.26 -13.89 33.13
C GLN A 432 5.36 -15.00 33.73
N ASN A 433 5.79 -16.27 33.68
CA ASN A 433 5.02 -17.44 34.13
C ASN A 433 3.65 -17.57 33.42
N LEU A 434 3.57 -17.16 32.15
CA LEU A 434 2.37 -17.28 31.32
C LEU A 434 2.33 -18.64 30.62
N ARG A 435 1.15 -19.20 30.45
CA ARG A 435 0.92 -20.42 29.65
C ARG A 435 0.84 -20.06 28.18
N LEU A 436 1.79 -20.55 27.39
CA LEU A 436 1.96 -20.16 25.99
C LEU A 436 1.63 -21.33 25.07
N LEU A 437 0.88 -21.04 24.00
CA LEU A 437 0.71 -21.94 22.87
C LEU A 437 1.33 -21.32 21.62
N VAL A 438 2.31 -21.98 21.01
CA VAL A 438 2.89 -21.60 19.72
C VAL A 438 2.25 -22.42 18.61
N LEU A 439 1.60 -21.74 17.68
CA LEU A 439 1.09 -22.31 16.43
C LEU A 439 2.14 -22.13 15.35
N GLY A 440 2.54 -23.24 14.72
CA GLY A 440 3.57 -23.24 13.70
C GLY A 440 3.26 -24.18 12.56
N ARG A 441 4.23 -24.32 11.66
CA ARG A 441 4.17 -25.20 10.49
C ARG A 441 5.26 -26.25 10.53
N LYS A 442 5.00 -27.43 9.97
CA LYS A 442 5.98 -28.53 9.96
C LYS A 442 7.33 -28.13 9.35
N HIS A 443 7.38 -27.22 8.37
CA HIS A 443 8.67 -26.75 7.82
C HIS A 443 9.54 -25.99 8.85
N MET A 444 8.95 -25.42 9.90
CA MET A 444 9.71 -24.76 10.98
C MET A 444 10.57 -25.75 11.77
N LEU A 445 10.20 -27.04 11.77
CA LEU A 445 10.97 -28.12 12.39
C LEU A 445 12.09 -28.65 11.48
N THR A 446 12.07 -28.29 10.19
CA THR A 446 13.08 -28.72 9.23
C THR A 446 14.25 -27.74 9.25
N PRO A 447 15.48 -28.20 9.56
CA PRO A 447 16.65 -27.32 9.65
C PRO A 447 16.88 -26.57 8.35
N SER A 448 16.99 -25.24 8.43
CA SER A 448 17.24 -24.35 7.30
C SER A 448 18.04 -23.13 7.74
N SER A 449 18.34 -22.20 6.82
CA SER A 449 18.99 -20.94 7.20
C SER A 449 18.06 -20.06 8.05
N GLN A 450 16.74 -20.20 7.90
CA GLN A 450 15.72 -19.48 8.66
C GLN A 450 15.33 -20.18 9.97
N TRP A 451 15.36 -21.52 10.00
CA TRP A 451 14.88 -22.34 11.13
C TRP A 451 16.00 -23.21 11.69
N LYS A 452 16.54 -22.84 12.85
CA LYS A 452 17.55 -23.62 13.57
C LYS A 452 16.90 -24.61 14.51
N LYS A 453 17.43 -25.84 14.49
CA LYS A 453 16.93 -26.95 15.32
C LYS A 453 17.02 -26.64 16.81
N ASP A 454 18.14 -26.08 17.25
CA ASP A 454 18.38 -25.80 18.69
C ASP A 454 17.46 -24.69 19.20
N GLU A 455 17.26 -23.63 18.41
CA GLU A 455 16.34 -22.53 18.73
C GLU A 455 14.89 -23.03 18.82
N MET A 456 14.46 -23.86 17.86
CA MET A 456 13.11 -24.42 17.89
C MET A 456 12.90 -25.43 19.02
N LYS A 457 13.93 -26.18 19.40
CA LYS A 457 13.89 -27.04 20.58
C LYS A 457 13.67 -26.23 21.85
N GLN A 458 14.38 -25.10 22.00
CA GLN A 458 14.19 -24.19 23.14
C GLN A 458 12.79 -23.56 23.16
N VAL A 459 12.19 -23.29 21.99
CA VAL A 459 10.78 -22.86 21.92
C VAL A 459 9.85 -23.95 22.46
N GLN A 460 10.05 -25.21 22.06
CA GLN A 460 9.24 -26.35 22.51
C GLN A 460 9.44 -26.68 24.01
N GLU A 461 10.58 -26.34 24.58
CA GLU A 461 10.85 -26.49 26.01
C GLU A 461 10.16 -25.42 26.87
N GLN A 462 9.81 -24.27 26.28
CA GLN A 462 9.25 -23.10 26.98
C GLN A 462 7.75 -22.87 26.71
N ALA A 463 7.17 -23.53 25.71
CA ALA A 463 5.78 -23.36 25.32
C ALA A 463 5.20 -24.65 24.75
N ASP A 464 3.90 -24.84 24.94
CA ASP A 464 3.15 -25.85 24.21
C ASP A 464 3.16 -25.48 22.72
N CYS A 465 3.39 -26.45 21.84
CA CYS A 465 3.56 -26.20 20.42
C CYS A 465 2.67 -27.12 19.57
N PHE A 466 1.96 -26.54 18.61
CA PHE A 466 1.23 -27.30 17.59
C PHE A 466 1.72 -26.90 16.19
N PHE A 467 2.27 -27.87 15.45
CA PHE A 467 2.78 -27.66 14.10
C PHE A 467 1.83 -28.26 13.06
N ALA A 468 1.07 -27.39 12.41
CA ALA A 468 0.15 -27.74 11.33
C ALA A 468 0.89 -28.04 10.01
N ASP A 469 0.22 -28.72 9.10
CA ASP A 469 0.66 -28.96 7.74
C ASP A 469 0.90 -27.65 6.98
N ASN A 470 1.90 -27.63 6.10
CA ASN A 470 2.35 -26.40 5.42
C ASN A 470 1.29 -25.80 4.46
N ILE A 471 0.22 -26.54 4.15
CA ILE A 471 -0.85 -26.14 3.24
C ILE A 471 -2.10 -25.58 3.94
N SER A 472 -2.23 -25.82 5.25
CA SER A 472 -3.39 -25.42 6.05
C SER A 472 -3.50 -23.90 6.18
N LYS A 473 -4.63 -23.36 6.67
CA LYS A 473 -4.70 -21.94 7.09
C LYS A 473 -4.45 -21.86 8.60
N ASP A 474 -3.67 -20.88 9.06
CA ASP A 474 -3.32 -20.74 10.49
C ASP A 474 -4.45 -20.13 11.32
N ASP A 475 -5.21 -19.22 10.72
CA ASP A 475 -6.20 -18.41 11.42
C ASP A 475 -7.29 -19.21 12.17
N PRO A 476 -7.84 -20.32 11.64
CA PRO A 476 -8.83 -21.11 12.38
C PRO A 476 -8.27 -21.72 13.67
N PHE A 477 -7.00 -22.17 13.66
CA PHE A 477 -6.34 -22.72 14.84
C PHE A 477 -6.10 -21.64 15.89
N LEU A 478 -5.66 -20.46 15.45
CA LEU A 478 -5.45 -19.29 16.32
C LEU A 478 -6.76 -18.84 16.99
N LEU A 479 -7.83 -18.69 16.20
CA LEU A 479 -9.16 -18.32 16.70
C LEU A 479 -9.68 -19.37 17.68
N TYR A 480 -9.63 -20.65 17.32
CA TYR A 480 -10.13 -21.73 18.16
C TYR A 480 -9.43 -21.76 19.51
N ALA A 481 -8.09 -21.81 19.53
CA ALA A 481 -7.35 -21.93 20.78
C ALA A 481 -7.54 -20.72 21.70
N THR A 482 -7.59 -19.52 21.13
CA THR A 482 -7.79 -18.29 21.91
C THR A 482 -9.19 -18.28 22.52
N LEU A 483 -10.22 -18.53 21.70
CA LEU A 483 -11.62 -18.48 22.16
C LEU A 483 -11.96 -19.62 23.14
N ASN A 484 -11.35 -20.80 22.94
CA ASN A 484 -11.56 -21.95 23.81
C ASN A 484 -10.85 -21.80 25.16
N SER A 485 -9.72 -21.08 25.22
CA SER A 485 -9.02 -20.78 26.47
C SER A 485 -9.81 -19.79 27.33
N GLY A 486 -10.58 -18.88 26.73
CA GLY A 486 -11.51 -17.98 27.44
C GLY A 486 -11.15 -16.50 27.32
N ASN A 487 -12.02 -15.65 27.87
CA ASN A 487 -11.97 -14.16 27.72
C ASN A 487 -10.72 -13.49 28.33
N HIS A 488 -9.86 -14.26 29.02
CA HIS A 488 -8.57 -13.77 29.53
C HIS A 488 -7.43 -13.98 28.52
N CYS A 489 -7.58 -14.95 27.62
CA CYS A 489 -6.55 -15.39 26.70
C CYS A 489 -6.27 -14.32 25.64
N LYS A 490 -5.01 -14.04 25.37
CA LYS A 490 -4.60 -13.09 24.33
C LYS A 490 -3.96 -13.83 23.17
N PHE A 491 -3.75 -13.13 22.06
CA PHE A 491 -3.05 -13.71 20.93
C PHE A 491 -2.11 -12.72 20.26
N ILE A 492 -1.07 -13.26 19.62
CA ILE A 492 -0.08 -12.47 18.88
C ILE A 492 -0.09 -12.93 17.42
N THR A 493 -0.50 -12.02 16.53
CA THR A 493 -0.40 -12.20 15.08
C THR A 493 -0.29 -10.84 14.39
N LYS A 494 0.26 -10.84 13.17
CA LYS A 494 0.27 -9.67 12.29
C LYS A 494 -1.01 -9.56 11.44
N ASP A 495 -1.79 -10.63 11.36
CA ASP A 495 -3.02 -10.61 10.57
C ASP A 495 -4.09 -9.73 11.22
N LEU A 496 -4.86 -9.03 10.37
CA LEU A 496 -6.04 -8.26 10.76
C LEU A 496 -7.32 -9.10 10.69
N MET A 497 -7.23 -10.34 10.23
CA MET A 497 -8.30 -11.33 10.17
C MET A 497 -9.51 -10.88 9.33
N ARG A 498 -9.25 -10.09 8.28
CA ARG A 498 -10.27 -9.43 7.44
C ARG A 498 -11.20 -10.44 6.76
N ASP A 499 -10.64 -11.51 6.23
CA ASP A 499 -11.42 -12.56 5.55
C ASP A 499 -12.39 -13.25 6.51
N HIS A 500 -11.96 -13.51 7.75
CA HIS A 500 -12.80 -14.13 8.79
C HIS A 500 -13.93 -13.22 9.23
N LYS A 501 -13.65 -11.92 9.35
CA LYS A 501 -14.67 -10.91 9.63
C LYS A 501 -15.72 -10.84 8.51
N ALA A 502 -15.34 -11.07 7.26
CA ALA A 502 -16.26 -11.08 6.13
C ALA A 502 -17.19 -12.31 6.12
N CYS A 503 -16.76 -13.43 6.70
CA CYS A 503 -17.58 -14.64 6.84
C CYS A 503 -18.65 -14.54 7.93
N LEU A 504 -18.58 -13.53 8.81
CA LEU A 504 -19.58 -13.31 9.85
C LEU A 504 -20.85 -12.64 9.27
N PRO A 505 -22.04 -13.25 9.45
CA PRO A 505 -23.22 -12.91 8.67
C PRO A 505 -23.85 -11.56 9.05
N ASP A 506 -23.77 -11.14 10.31
CA ASP A 506 -24.46 -9.97 10.82
C ASP A 506 -23.52 -8.87 11.33
N ALA A 507 -24.03 -7.64 11.40
CA ALA A 507 -23.24 -6.48 11.82
C ALA A 507 -22.86 -6.53 13.31
N HIS A 508 -23.70 -7.12 14.15
CA HIS A 508 -23.47 -7.20 15.59
C HIS A 508 -22.32 -8.17 15.90
N THR A 509 -22.31 -9.36 15.30
CA THR A 509 -21.21 -10.32 15.46
C THR A 509 -19.88 -9.75 14.92
N ARG A 510 -19.91 -9.02 13.80
CA ARG A 510 -18.71 -8.33 13.27
C ARG A 510 -18.19 -7.23 14.21
N HIS A 511 -19.08 -6.52 14.90
CA HIS A 511 -18.72 -5.54 15.93
C HIS A 511 -18.10 -6.21 17.15
N LEU A 512 -18.70 -7.29 17.66
CA LEU A 512 -18.15 -8.06 18.78
C LEU A 512 -16.79 -8.69 18.45
N PHE A 513 -16.63 -9.23 17.24
CA PHE A 513 -15.33 -9.74 16.78
C PHE A 513 -14.26 -8.66 16.80
N PHE A 514 -14.60 -7.45 16.35
CA PHE A 514 -13.68 -6.31 16.34
C PHE A 514 -13.31 -5.87 17.76
N LYS A 515 -14.29 -5.79 18.66
CA LYS A 515 -14.10 -5.48 20.08
C LYS A 515 -13.21 -6.51 20.77
N TRP A 516 -13.48 -7.81 20.54
CA TRP A 516 -12.63 -8.92 20.96
C TRP A 516 -11.20 -8.80 20.45
N GLN A 517 -11.04 -8.61 19.14
CA GLN A 517 -9.73 -8.48 18.50
C GLN A 517 -8.92 -7.34 19.13
N GLN A 518 -9.50 -6.15 19.31
CA GLN A 518 -8.80 -5.03 19.95
C GLN A 518 -8.40 -5.31 21.41
N GLY A 519 -9.23 -6.05 22.15
CA GLY A 519 -8.94 -6.42 23.54
C GLY A 519 -7.91 -7.54 23.70
N HIS A 520 -7.84 -8.44 22.73
CA HIS A 520 -7.13 -9.72 22.85
C HIS A 520 -5.88 -9.81 21.95
N GLN A 521 -5.80 -9.02 20.86
CA GLN A 521 -4.64 -8.99 19.97
C GLN A 521 -3.51 -8.12 20.57
N LEU A 522 -2.36 -8.74 20.78
CA LEU A 522 -1.14 -8.09 21.22
C LEU A 522 -0.25 -7.75 20.02
N THR A 523 0.22 -6.51 19.98
CA THR A 523 1.18 -6.04 18.96
C THR A 523 2.58 -5.95 19.54
N ILE A 524 3.56 -6.47 18.81
CA ILE A 524 4.98 -6.37 19.18
C ILE A 524 5.53 -5.03 18.69
N MET A 525 6.00 -4.20 19.62
CA MET A 525 6.74 -2.98 19.31
C MET A 525 8.25 -3.24 19.40
N ASN A 526 8.95 -2.96 18.30
CA ASN A 526 10.41 -2.95 18.30
C ASN A 526 10.90 -1.65 18.96
N CYS A 527 11.21 -1.69 20.25
CA CYS A 527 11.93 -0.60 20.90
C CYS A 527 13.40 -0.62 20.43
N LEU A 528 13.76 0.32 19.55
CA LEU A 528 15.13 0.47 18.99
C LEU A 528 16.24 0.66 20.05
N GLN A 529 15.90 0.92 21.32
CA GLN A 529 16.84 1.26 22.39
C GLN A 529 16.91 0.24 23.55
N ARG A 530 16.07 -0.79 23.58
CA ARG A 530 16.11 -1.83 24.63
C ARG A 530 16.06 -3.19 23.95
N SER A 531 16.94 -4.10 24.33
CA SER A 531 16.93 -5.52 23.95
C SER A 531 15.67 -6.29 24.42
N LYS A 532 14.59 -5.58 24.78
CA LYS A 532 13.35 -6.12 25.33
C LYS A 532 12.20 -5.68 24.43
N LEU A 533 11.42 -6.65 23.95
CA LEU A 533 10.24 -6.41 23.13
C LEU A 533 9.15 -5.79 24.01
N ALA A 534 8.49 -4.74 23.54
CA ALA A 534 7.33 -4.20 24.23
C ALA A 534 6.06 -4.78 23.60
N PHE A 535 5.15 -5.29 24.42
CA PHE A 535 3.83 -5.74 23.97
C PHE A 535 2.83 -4.64 24.26
N GLN A 536 2.24 -4.06 23.21
CA GLN A 536 1.19 -3.07 23.35
C GLN A 536 -0.15 -3.70 22.99
N ARG A 537 -1.19 -3.37 23.76
CA ARG A 537 -2.57 -3.53 23.29
C ARG A 537 -2.76 -2.61 22.08
N GLN A 538 -3.48 -3.08 21.08
CA GLN A 538 -3.54 -2.43 19.79
C GLN A 538 -4.04 -0.98 19.86
N MET A 539 -4.87 -0.59 20.86
CA MET A 539 -5.12 0.79 21.34
C MET A 539 -5.84 0.81 22.72
N LEU A 540 -6.01 2.01 23.30
CA LEU A 540 -6.72 2.27 24.56
C LEU A 540 -8.24 2.00 24.46
N PRO A 541 -8.94 1.73 25.59
CA PRO A 541 -10.12 0.85 25.68
C PRO A 541 -11.47 1.30 25.07
N PHE A 542 -11.50 2.21 24.11
CA PHE A 542 -12.61 3.16 24.06
C PHE A 542 -12.93 3.70 22.65
N GLU A 543 -13.99 3.20 22.02
CA GLU A 543 -14.54 3.73 20.75
C GLU A 543 -16.06 3.81 20.86
N THR A 544 -16.73 4.94 20.59
CA THR A 544 -18.20 4.95 20.44
C THR A 544 -18.61 5.73 19.21
N ARG A 545 -19.55 5.14 18.47
CA ARG A 545 -20.42 5.88 17.56
C ARG A 545 -21.85 5.74 18.06
N ASN A 546 -22.34 6.78 18.72
CA ASN A 546 -23.78 6.95 18.96
C ASN A 546 -24.32 7.95 17.94
N HIS A 547 -25.63 7.89 17.63
CA HIS A 547 -26.28 8.77 16.64
C HIS A 547 -26.05 10.28 16.85
N SER A 548 -25.55 10.69 18.02
CA SER A 548 -25.25 12.08 18.40
C SER A 548 -23.76 12.39 18.65
N CYS A 549 -22.83 11.44 18.53
CA CYS A 549 -21.40 11.67 18.82
C CYS A 549 -20.48 10.66 18.10
N ASN A 550 -19.37 11.15 17.53
CA ASN A 550 -18.30 10.34 16.94
C ASN A 550 -17.00 10.63 17.70
N HIS A 551 -16.27 9.57 18.07
CA HIS A 551 -15.02 9.63 18.82
C HIS A 551 -13.87 9.03 18.03
#